data_AF-A0A820LH18-F1
#
_entry.id   AF-A0A820LH18-F1
#
_cell.length_a   1.000
_cell.length_b   1.000
_cell.length_c   1.000
_cell.angle_alpha   90.00
_cell.angle_beta   90.00
_cell.angle_gamma   90.00
#
_symmetry.space_group_name_H-M   'P 1'
#
loop_
_entity.id
_entity.type
_entity.pdbx_description
1 polymer ?
#
loop_
_entity_poly.entity_id
_entity_poly.type
_entity_poly.pdbx_seq_one_letter_code
_entity_poly.pdbx_strand_id
1 'polypeptide(L)'
;MYPVPTNLIETLSAYFLQGCFENKFDADKNRDILRLIISAVGLSEENTDGIKEKIIELYRDLNGVDTRSAQNQFVHQISQSNTYGMIHFELKNTLNEAIYLGLNHNGIHSRSLLRNEF
;
A
#
# COMPACT_ATOMS: atom_id res chain seq x y z
N MET A 1 12.75 5.45 3.07
CA MET A 1 11.41 4.81 3.03
C MET A 1 11.42 3.73 1.96
N TYR A 2 10.92 2.52 2.23
CA TYR A 2 10.75 1.52 1.17
C TYR A 2 9.49 1.86 0.39
N PRO A 3 9.58 2.18 -0.92
CA PRO A 3 8.41 2.51 -1.71
C PRO A 3 7.50 1.28 -1.80
N VAL A 4 6.22 1.46 -1.50
CA VAL A 4 5.22 0.42 -1.76
C VAL A 4 4.88 0.47 -3.25
N PRO A 5 4.89 -0.66 -3.97
CA PRO A 5 4.51 -0.68 -5.38
C PRO A 5 3.09 -0.15 -5.61
N THR A 6 2.90 0.68 -6.63
CA THR A 6 1.60 1.30 -6.94
C THR A 6 0.50 0.27 -7.18
N ASN A 7 0.81 -0.82 -7.88
CA ASN A 7 -0.13 -1.92 -8.13
C ASN A 7 -0.60 -2.61 -6.83
N LEU A 8 0.28 -2.71 -5.83
CA LEU A 8 -0.07 -3.24 -4.51
C LEU A 8 -1.01 -2.27 -3.79
N ILE A 9 -0.74 -0.96 -3.86
CA ILE A 9 -1.63 0.08 -3.32
C ILE A 9 -3.03 -0.04 -3.95
N GLU A 10 -3.11 -0.12 -5.28
CA GLU A 10 -4.39 -0.24 -6.01
C GLU A 10 -5.18 -1.48 -5.56
N THR A 11 -4.50 -2.63 -5.49
CA THR A 11 -5.09 -3.91 -5.09
C THR A 11 -5.58 -3.88 -3.65
N LEU A 12 -4.75 -3.41 -2.72
CA LEU A 12 -5.12 -3.30 -1.31
C LEU A 12 -6.29 -2.34 -1.12
N SER A 13 -6.31 -1.23 -1.86
CA SER A 13 -7.40 -0.25 -1.79
C SER A 13 -8.73 -0.85 -2.27
N ALA A 14 -8.72 -1.65 -3.34
CA ALA A 14 -9.92 -2.33 -3.82
C ALA A 14 -10.49 -3.32 -2.78
N TYR A 15 -9.63 -4.16 -2.17
CA TYR A 15 -10.06 -5.07 -1.11
C TYR A 15 -10.52 -4.33 0.15
N PHE A 16 -9.90 -3.21 0.49
CA PHE A 16 -10.35 -2.35 1.59
C PHE A 16 -11.76 -1.82 1.33
N LEU A 17 -12.02 -1.29 0.14
CA LEU A 17 -13.35 -0.80 -0.24
C LEU A 17 -14.40 -1.92 -0.20
N GLN A 18 -14.12 -3.09 -0.77
CA GLN A 18 -15.03 -4.24 -0.71
C GLN A 18 -15.26 -4.70 0.73
N GLY A 19 -14.21 -4.70 1.57
CA GLY A 19 -14.29 -5.06 2.98
C GLY A 19 -15.12 -4.07 3.81
N CYS A 20 -15.17 -2.79 3.43
CA CYS A 20 -15.93 -1.77 4.15
C CYS A 20 -17.37 -1.60 3.62
N PHE A 21 -17.58 -1.75 2.32
CA PHE A 21 -18.81 -1.35 1.65
C PHE A 21 -19.52 -2.48 0.90
N GLU A 22 -18.90 -3.67 0.80
CA GLU A 22 -19.33 -4.73 -0.14
C GLU A 22 -19.59 -4.12 -1.52
N ASN A 23 -20.68 -4.50 -2.19
CA ASN A 23 -21.07 -3.99 -3.50
C ASN A 23 -21.77 -2.60 -3.45
N LYS A 24 -21.78 -1.92 -2.30
CA LYS A 24 -22.52 -0.65 -2.10
C LYS A 24 -21.67 0.60 -2.29
N PHE A 25 -20.38 0.45 -2.59
CA PHE A 25 -19.52 1.60 -2.83
C PHE A 25 -19.89 2.29 -4.15
N ASP A 26 -20.19 3.58 -4.05
CA ASP A 26 -20.47 4.47 -5.16
C ASP A 26 -19.32 5.49 -5.26
N ALA A 27 -18.46 5.33 -6.27
CA ALA A 27 -17.25 6.13 -6.40
C ALA A 27 -17.52 7.64 -6.53
N ASP A 28 -18.65 8.03 -7.14
CA ASP A 28 -19.01 9.44 -7.30
C ASP A 28 -19.46 10.07 -5.98
N LYS A 29 -20.12 9.29 -5.11
CA LYS A 29 -20.53 9.74 -3.78
C LYS A 29 -19.43 9.66 -2.73
N ASN A 30 -18.38 8.88 -2.99
CA ASN A 30 -17.31 8.59 -2.02
C ASN A 30 -15.93 9.06 -2.51
N ARG A 31 -15.87 10.14 -3.29
CA ARG A 31 -14.61 10.71 -3.81
C ARG A 31 -13.61 11.06 -2.72
N ASP A 32 -14.08 11.50 -1.55
CA ASP A 32 -13.23 11.83 -0.41
C ASP A 32 -12.52 10.60 0.18
N ILE A 33 -13.14 9.42 0.11
CA ILE A 33 -12.52 8.17 0.57
C ILE A 33 -11.35 7.81 -0.33
N LEU A 34 -11.53 7.87 -1.65
CA LEU A 34 -10.45 7.61 -2.62
C LEU A 34 -9.31 8.62 -2.46
N ARG A 35 -9.63 9.89 -2.25
CA ARG A 35 -8.63 10.93 -1.96
C ARG A 35 -7.85 10.62 -0.68
N LEU A 36 -8.55 10.21 0.39
CA LEU A 36 -7.93 9.88 1.67
C LEU A 36 -6.98 8.68 1.56
N ILE A 37 -7.39 7.62 0.84
CA ILE A 37 -6.54 6.45 0.57
C ILE A 37 -5.25 6.88 -0.12
N ILE A 38 -5.36 7.69 -1.18
CA ILE A 38 -4.21 8.15 -1.97
C ILE A 38 -3.29 9.07 -1.16
N SER A 39 -3.85 9.97 -0.35
CA SER A 39 -3.07 10.82 0.55
C SER A 39 -2.33 10.00 1.60
N ALA A 40 -2.94 8.93 2.14
CA ALA A 40 -2.34 8.09 3.17
C ALA A 40 -1.09 7.33 2.67
N VAL A 41 -1.02 7.03 1.37
CA VAL A 41 0.12 6.33 0.77
C VAL A 41 1.17 7.28 0.16
N GLY A 42 0.99 8.60 0.30
CA GLY A 42 1.98 9.60 -0.08
C GLY A 42 2.22 9.74 -1.59
N LEU A 43 1.23 9.40 -2.42
CA LEU A 43 1.31 9.57 -3.87
C LEU A 43 1.14 11.05 -4.26
N SER A 44 1.96 11.53 -5.21
CA SER A 44 1.87 12.91 -5.72
C SER A 44 0.61 13.12 -6.58
N GLU A 45 0.01 14.32 -6.52
CA GLU A 45 -1.26 14.64 -7.18
C GLU A 45 -1.26 14.34 -8.70
N GLU A 46 -0.11 14.48 -9.37
CA GLU A 46 0.07 14.32 -10.83
C GLU A 46 -0.28 12.93 -11.37
N ASN A 47 -0.29 11.87 -10.55
CA ASN A 47 -0.62 10.50 -10.98
C ASN A 47 -1.86 9.91 -10.30
N THR A 48 -2.65 10.73 -9.62
CA THR A 48 -3.72 10.20 -8.75
C THR A 48 -4.95 9.72 -9.50
N ASP A 49 -5.28 10.30 -10.65
CA ASP A 49 -6.52 9.95 -11.35
C ASP A 49 -6.48 8.54 -11.97
N GLY A 50 -5.36 8.15 -12.60
CA GLY A 50 -5.19 6.79 -13.11
C GLY A 50 -5.25 5.74 -11.99
N ILE A 51 -4.70 6.06 -10.82
CA ILE A 51 -4.75 5.17 -9.64
C ILE A 51 -6.18 5.05 -9.11
N LYS A 52 -6.95 6.15 -9.04
CA LYS A 52 -8.37 6.11 -8.65
C LYS A 52 -9.17 5.23 -9.60
N GLU A 53 -9.00 5.44 -10.90
CA GLU A 53 -9.67 4.66 -11.94
C GLU A 53 -9.34 3.17 -11.79
N LYS A 54 -8.06 2.84 -11.54
CA LYS A 54 -7.65 1.45 -11.37
C LYS A 54 -8.21 0.81 -10.10
N ILE A 55 -8.26 1.55 -8.99
CA ILE A 55 -8.90 1.08 -7.75
C ILE A 55 -10.39 0.79 -7.99
N ILE A 56 -11.09 1.67 -8.71
CA ILE A 56 -12.52 1.49 -9.01
C ILE A 56 -12.73 0.29 -9.93
N GLU A 57 -11.88 0.13 -10.96
CA GLU A 57 -11.89 -1.04 -11.85
C GLU A 57 -11.74 -2.33 -11.04
N LEU A 58 -10.67 -2.44 -10.23
CA LEU A 58 -10.41 -3.62 -9.40
C LEU A 58 -11.53 -3.87 -8.39
N TYR A 59 -12.11 -2.83 -7.79
CA TYR A 59 -13.24 -2.98 -6.88
C TYR A 59 -14.47 -3.57 -7.58
N ARG A 60 -14.77 -3.16 -8.83
CA ARG A 60 -15.90 -3.73 -9.60
C ARG A 60 -15.70 -5.21 -9.89
N ASP A 61 -14.45 -5.65 -10.10
CA ASP A 61 -14.11 -7.06 -10.32
C ASP A 61 -14.32 -7.93 -9.06
N LEU A 62 -14.42 -7.31 -7.87
CA LEU A 62 -14.70 -7.98 -6.61
C LEU A 62 -16.21 -8.17 -6.33
N ASN A 63 -17.08 -7.89 -7.31
CA ASN A 63 -18.52 -8.04 -7.14
C ASN A 63 -18.90 -9.45 -6.68
N GLY A 64 -19.58 -9.53 -5.53
CA GLY A 64 -20.01 -10.81 -4.94
C GLY A 64 -19.01 -11.45 -3.99
N VAL A 65 -17.81 -10.86 -3.82
CA VAL A 65 -16.91 -11.19 -2.72
C VAL A 65 -17.48 -10.60 -1.44
N ASP A 66 -17.70 -11.43 -0.41
CA ASP A 66 -18.19 -10.94 0.88
C ASP A 66 -17.10 -10.19 1.65
N THR A 67 -17.52 -9.37 2.62
CA THR A 67 -16.61 -8.58 3.47
C THR A 67 -15.48 -9.39 4.08
N ARG A 68 -15.74 -10.58 4.62
CA ARG A 68 -14.73 -11.38 5.31
C ARG A 68 -13.70 -11.91 4.33
N SER A 69 -14.15 -12.37 3.16
CA SER A 69 -13.25 -12.80 2.08
C SER A 69 -12.37 -11.66 1.59
N ALA A 70 -12.94 -10.46 1.39
CA ALA A 70 -12.17 -9.27 1.00
C ALA A 70 -11.11 -8.88 2.04
N GLN A 71 -11.45 -8.90 3.33
CA GLN A 71 -10.52 -8.63 4.42
C GLN A 71 -9.40 -9.67 4.51
N ASN A 72 -9.72 -10.95 4.34
CA ASN A 72 -8.72 -12.01 4.29
C ASN A 72 -7.74 -11.81 3.13
N GLN A 73 -8.25 -11.44 1.94
CA GLN A 73 -7.42 -11.16 0.79
C GLN A 73 -6.56 -9.91 0.99
N PHE A 74 -7.10 -8.85 1.60
CA PHE A 74 -6.31 -7.68 1.99
C PHE A 74 -5.09 -8.06 2.85
N VAL A 75 -5.32 -8.82 3.92
CA VAL A 75 -4.27 -9.26 4.84
C VAL A 75 -3.27 -10.19 4.13
N HIS A 76 -3.78 -11.10 3.29
CA HIS A 76 -2.92 -11.98 2.50
C HIS A 76 -1.99 -11.18 1.59
N GLN A 77 -2.52 -10.27 0.77
CA GLN A 77 -1.73 -9.45 -0.16
C GLN A 77 -0.69 -8.60 0.56
N ILE A 78 -1.06 -7.90 1.63
CA ILE A 78 -0.10 -7.06 2.34
C ILE A 78 0.97 -7.90 3.04
N SER A 79 0.64 -9.08 3.57
CA SER A 79 1.61 -9.97 4.23
C SER A 79 2.73 -10.45 3.31
N GLN A 80 2.49 -10.50 2.00
CA GLN A 80 3.51 -10.85 0.99
C GLN A 80 4.48 -9.69 0.71
N SER A 81 4.19 -8.48 1.19
CA SER A 81 5.08 -7.34 1.02
C SER A 81 6.25 -7.40 2.00
N ASN A 82 7.45 -7.14 1.50
CA ASN A 82 8.65 -6.94 2.34
C ASN A 82 8.50 -5.77 3.31
N THR A 83 7.53 -4.87 3.09
CA THR A 83 7.27 -3.74 3.98
C THR A 83 6.29 -4.03 5.10
N TYR A 84 5.63 -5.19 5.10
CA TYR A 84 4.63 -5.51 6.11
C TYR A 84 5.24 -5.75 7.50
N GLY A 85 4.73 -5.01 8.48
CA GLY A 85 5.25 -5.03 9.85
C GLY A 85 6.67 -4.48 9.98
N MET A 86 7.14 -3.70 9.00
CA MET A 86 8.50 -3.17 9.02
C MET A 86 8.62 -1.95 9.94
N ILE A 87 9.51 -2.07 10.92
CA ILE A 87 9.93 -0.96 11.79
C ILE A 87 11.25 -0.42 11.25
N HIS A 88 11.37 0.89 11.13
CA HIS A 88 12.55 1.56 10.58
C HIS A 88 13.37 2.28 11.63
N PHE A 89 14.68 2.16 11.51
CA PHE A 89 15.68 2.89 12.28
C PHE A 89 16.60 3.61 11.30
N GLU A 90 16.72 4.93 11.47
CA GLU A 90 17.75 5.72 10.80
C GLU A 90 18.99 5.73 11.68
N LEU A 91 20.10 5.25 11.13
CA LEU A 91 21.35 5.06 11.85
C LEU A 91 22.53 5.54 11.00
N LYS A 92 23.72 5.55 11.61
CA LYS A 92 24.97 5.74 10.86
C LYS A 92 25.83 4.49 10.94
N ASN A 93 26.44 4.10 9.82
CA ASN A 93 27.40 3.01 9.80
C ASN A 93 28.76 3.45 10.39
N THR A 94 29.74 2.54 10.40
CA THR A 94 31.10 2.82 10.89
C THR A 94 31.85 3.89 10.10
N LEU A 95 31.40 4.18 8.87
CA LEU A 95 31.92 5.25 8.02
C LEU A 95 31.15 6.57 8.19
N ASN A 96 30.26 6.67 9.19
CA ASN A 96 29.39 7.82 9.46
C ASN A 96 28.37 8.10 8.32
N GLU A 97 28.11 7.12 7.46
CA GLU A 97 27.10 7.21 6.39
C GLU A 97 25.71 6.86 6.94
N ALA A 98 24.70 7.62 6.52
CA ALA A 98 23.31 7.36 6.91
C ALA A 98 22.78 6.08 6.24
N ILE A 99 22.25 5.18 7.06
CA ILE A 99 21.65 3.91 6.67
C ILE A 99 20.25 3.77 7.25
N TYR A 100 19.38 3.04 6.55
CA TYR A 100 18.09 2.60 7.07
C TYR A 100 18.18 1.11 7.41
N LEU A 101 17.91 0.76 8.68
CA LEU A 101 17.63 -0.61 9.08
C LEU A 101 16.12 -0.81 9.19
N GLY A 102 15.62 -1.85 8.53
CA GLY A 102 14.25 -2.33 8.64
C GLY A 102 14.21 -3.66 9.39
N LEU A 103 13.28 -3.81 10.33
CA LEU A 103 13.04 -5.06 11.02
C LEU A 103 11.58 -5.49 10.82
N ASN A 104 11.38 -6.73 10.36
CA ASN A 104 10.06 -7.35 10.22
C ASN A 104 10.15 -8.86 10.57
N HIS A 105 9.04 -9.58 10.36
CA HIS A 105 8.96 -11.02 10.62
C HIS A 105 9.92 -11.89 9.77
N ASN A 106 10.43 -11.35 8.65
CA ASN A 106 11.40 -12.01 7.77
C ASN A 106 12.87 -11.69 8.14
N GLY A 107 13.10 -10.89 9.19
CA GLY A 107 14.44 -10.58 9.71
C GLY A 107 14.84 -9.11 9.57
N ILE A 108 16.15 -8.90 9.40
CA ILE A 108 16.77 -7.57 9.33
C ILE A 108 17.10 -7.23 7.88
N HIS A 109 16.65 -6.07 7.44
CA HIS A 109 16.88 -5.50 6.11
C HIS A 109 17.70 -4.23 6.27
N SER A 110 18.69 -4.00 5.41
CA SER A 110 19.50 -2.78 5.44
C SER A 110 19.57 -2.14 4.07
N ARG A 111 19.41 -0.81 4.02
CA ARG A 111 19.58 -0.03 2.78
C ARG A 111 20.49 1.17 3.03
N SER A 112 21.49 1.33 2.16
CA SER A 112 22.30 2.55 2.09
C SER A 112 21.55 3.65 1.34
N LEU A 113 21.62 4.88 1.82
CA LEU A 113 21.04 6.05 1.14
C LEU A 113 21.88 6.54 -0.04
N LEU A 114 23.11 6.07 -0.17
CA LEU A 114 24.06 6.52 -1.19
C LEU A 114 23.97 5.71 -2.50
N ARG A 115 23.20 4.62 -2.54
CA ARG A 115 23.05 3.77 -3.73
C ARG A 115 21.57 3.59 -4.08
N ASN A 116 21.14 4.29 -5.13
CA ASN A 116 19.85 4.09 -5.80
C ASN A 116 19.89 2.84 -6.71
N GLU A 117 20.26 1.68 -6.17
CA GLU A 117 20.22 0.43 -6.93
C GLU A 117 18.99 -0.38 -6.47
N PHE A 118 18.16 -0.74 -7.44
CA PHE A 118 16.92 -1.50 -7.32
C PHE A 118 17.18 -2.99 -7.38
#